data_AF-A0A2C9LHI3-F1
#
_entry.id   AF-A0A2C9LHI3-F1
#
_cell.length_a   1.000
_cell.length_b   1.000
_cell.length_c   1.000
_cell.angle_alpha   90.00
_cell.angle_beta   90.00
_cell.angle_gamma   90.00
#
_symmetry.space_group_name_H-M   'P 1'
#
loop_
_entity.id
_entity.type
_entity.pdbx_description
1 polymer ?
#
loop_
_entity_poly.entity_id
_entity_poly.type
_entity_poly.pdbx_seq_one_letter_code
_entity_poly.pdbx_strand_id
1 'polypeptide(L)'
;WVELKPNPAELSTKNLYIMSADDHCDHVTVVECLVDYLELHCHCRVAYSHRSKDIHNFDFPYSWFLNRVTNSDHIIFVNSLRAQKLLEALLELNLYKAGDKMLRPEDEQFLNCVKYIFTDGLSRDKVINIYFGNTHTQFKYLKSPFTFQIPNSLPEFLLKIHALTNKDKTLYN
;
A
#
# COMPACT_ATOMS: atom_id res chain seq x y z
N TRP A 1 -7.11 -44.79 15.05
CA TRP A 1 -6.50 -43.48 15.32
C TRP A 1 -6.19 -42.86 13.98
N VAL A 2 -6.96 -41.83 13.62
CA VAL A 2 -6.85 -41.15 12.33
C VAL A 2 -5.51 -40.41 12.33
N GLU A 3 -4.65 -40.70 11.34
CA GLU A 3 -3.47 -39.88 11.07
C GLU A 3 -3.95 -38.45 10.78
N LEU A 4 -3.57 -37.52 11.65
CA LEU A 4 -3.66 -36.10 11.35
C LEU A 4 -2.76 -35.85 10.14
N LYS A 5 -3.37 -35.62 8.97
CA LYS A 5 -2.65 -35.07 7.83
C LYS A 5 -1.93 -33.80 8.30
N PRO A 6 -0.67 -33.57 7.88
CA PRO A 6 0.04 -32.36 8.26
C PRO A 6 -0.81 -31.15 7.87
N ASN A 7 -1.06 -30.28 8.86
CA ASN A 7 -1.70 -28.98 8.67
C ASN A 7 -0.99 -28.29 7.50
N PRO A 8 -1.68 -27.83 6.45
CA PRO A 8 -1.03 -26.99 5.43
C PRO A 8 -0.30 -25.87 6.19
N ALA A 9 0.99 -25.69 5.90
CA ALA A 9 1.86 -24.81 6.67
C ALA A 9 1.13 -23.49 6.98
N GLU A 10 0.92 -23.19 8.26
CA GLU A 10 0.10 -22.05 8.66
C GLU A 10 0.57 -20.78 7.94
N LEU A 11 -0.40 -20.05 7.38
CA LEU A 11 -0.11 -18.87 6.59
C LEU A 11 0.61 -17.83 7.46
N SER A 12 1.84 -17.49 7.09
CA SER A 12 2.63 -16.51 7.82
C SER A 12 1.95 -15.14 7.79
N THR A 13 1.87 -14.44 8.91
CA THR A 13 1.37 -13.07 8.94
C THR A 13 2.22 -12.15 8.07
N LYS A 14 1.59 -11.33 7.22
CA LYS A 14 2.26 -10.34 6.37
C LYS A 14 2.14 -8.93 6.92
N ASN A 15 3.24 -8.20 6.97
CA ASN A 15 3.25 -6.78 7.32
C ASN A 15 3.10 -5.95 6.05
N LEU A 16 2.02 -5.16 5.98
CA LEU A 16 1.70 -4.32 4.84
C LEU A 16 1.79 -2.85 5.24
N TYR A 17 2.26 -2.01 4.34
CA TYR A 17 2.14 -0.55 4.47
C TYR A 17 1.23 -0.02 3.37
N ILE A 18 0.14 0.64 3.76
CA ILE A 18 -0.78 1.31 2.83
C ILE A 18 -0.28 2.71 2.56
N MET A 19 0.07 2.95 1.31
CA MET A 19 0.49 4.25 0.81
C MET A 19 -0.63 4.83 -0.06
N SER A 20 -1.31 5.84 0.47
CA SER A 20 -2.49 6.44 -0.16
C SER A 20 -2.40 7.96 -0.07
N ALA A 21 -2.91 8.65 -1.10
CA ALA A 21 -3.11 10.09 -1.08
C ALA A 21 -4.61 10.38 -1.07
N ASP A 22 -5.07 11.19 -0.11
CA ASP A 22 -6.50 11.33 0.13
C ASP A 22 -7.14 12.27 -0.89
N ASP A 23 -8.02 11.68 -1.70
CA ASP A 23 -8.89 12.38 -2.65
C ASP A 23 -10.03 13.12 -1.93
N HIS A 24 -10.84 12.39 -1.16
CA HIS A 24 -12.02 12.83 -0.43
C HIS A 24 -12.39 11.82 0.67
N CYS A 25 -13.39 12.11 1.51
CA CYS A 25 -13.79 11.25 2.62
C CYS A 25 -14.12 9.82 2.20
N ASP A 26 -14.90 9.64 1.12
CA ASP A 26 -15.30 8.28 0.71
C ASP A 26 -14.12 7.43 0.23
N HIS A 27 -13.08 8.06 -0.34
CA HIS A 27 -11.85 7.37 -0.72
C HIS A 27 -11.12 6.86 0.53
N VAL A 28 -11.02 7.69 1.57
CA VAL A 28 -10.44 7.29 2.86
C VAL A 28 -11.25 6.11 3.45
N THR A 29 -12.58 6.22 3.48
CA THR A 29 -13.46 5.14 3.96
C THR A 29 -13.24 3.83 3.20
N VAL A 30 -13.12 3.87 1.88
CA VAL A 30 -12.88 2.67 1.07
C VAL A 30 -11.51 2.04 1.37
N VAL A 31 -10.48 2.88 1.57
CA VAL A 31 -9.15 2.39 1.98
C VAL A 31 -9.21 1.78 3.37
N GLU A 32 -9.91 2.40 4.32
CA GLU A 32 -10.11 1.85 5.67
C GLU A 32 -10.84 0.50 5.64
N CYS A 33 -11.89 0.36 4.84
CA CYS A 33 -12.57 -0.92 4.64
C CYS A 33 -11.62 -2.01 4.12
N LEU A 34 -10.71 -1.67 3.20
CA LEU A 34 -9.68 -2.60 2.74
C LEU A 34 -8.69 -2.97 3.86
N VAL A 35 -8.27 -1.99 4.65
CA VAL A 35 -7.38 -2.23 5.80
C VAL A 35 -8.04 -3.20 6.79
N ASP A 36 -9.29 -2.93 7.17
CA ASP A 36 -10.05 -3.79 8.08
C ASP A 36 -10.20 -5.20 7.52
N TYR A 37 -10.51 -5.34 6.23
CA TYR A 37 -10.60 -6.64 5.58
C TYR A 37 -9.28 -7.41 5.63
N LEU A 38 -8.15 -6.74 5.35
CA LEU A 38 -6.82 -7.36 5.38
C LEU A 38 -6.42 -7.81 6.79
N GLU A 39 -6.71 -6.99 7.80
CA GLU A 39 -6.41 -7.30 9.21
C GLU A 39 -7.29 -8.42 9.76
N LEU A 40 -8.60 -8.37 9.49
CA LEU A 40 -9.58 -9.30 10.06
C LEU A 40 -9.63 -10.65 9.35
N HIS A 41 -9.40 -10.67 8.03
CA HIS A 41 -9.69 -11.84 7.21
C HIS A 41 -8.49 -12.38 6.42
N CYS A 42 -7.37 -11.66 6.34
CA CYS A 42 -6.28 -12.03 5.43
C CYS A 42 -4.92 -12.27 6.12
N HIS A 43 -4.90 -12.45 7.44
CA HIS A 43 -3.65 -12.65 8.20
C HIS A 43 -2.59 -11.56 7.90
N CYS A 44 -3.02 -10.31 7.82
CA CYS A 44 -2.12 -9.17 7.59
C CYS A 44 -2.06 -8.27 8.82
N ARG A 45 -0.90 -7.64 9.05
CA ARG A 45 -0.72 -6.49 9.93
C ARG A 45 -0.53 -5.27 9.07
N VAL A 46 -1.39 -4.28 9.19
CA VAL A 46 -1.44 -3.19 8.23
C VAL A 46 -1.07 -1.87 8.91
N ALA A 47 -0.01 -1.23 8.42
CA ALA A 47 0.32 0.14 8.77
C ALA A 47 -0.36 1.09 7.78
N TYR A 48 -1.24 1.95 8.28
CA TYR A 48 -1.90 3.00 7.50
C TYR A 48 -1.93 4.30 8.30
N SER A 49 -1.43 5.39 7.73
CA SER A 49 -1.18 6.65 8.44
C SER A 49 -2.41 7.17 9.19
N HIS A 50 -3.60 7.08 8.59
CA HIS A 50 -4.86 7.56 9.18
C HIS A 50 -5.23 6.84 10.50
N ARG A 51 -4.83 5.58 10.65
CA ARG A 51 -5.12 4.75 11.83
C ARG A 51 -3.93 4.65 12.79
N SER A 52 -2.78 5.22 12.43
CA SER A 52 -1.52 4.95 13.12
C SER A 52 -1.36 5.81 14.36
N LYS A 53 -1.78 5.25 15.50
CA LYS A 53 -1.63 5.89 16.82
C LYS A 53 -0.17 6.09 17.23
N ASP A 54 0.74 5.31 16.65
CA ASP A 54 2.16 5.34 16.97
C ASP A 54 2.96 6.34 16.13
N ILE A 55 2.31 7.10 15.23
CA ILE A 55 3.00 8.12 14.44
C ILE A 55 3.67 9.19 15.32
N HIS A 56 3.08 9.45 16.49
CA HIS A 56 3.60 10.39 17.49
C HIS A 56 4.76 9.82 18.32
N ASN A 57 5.07 8.53 18.21
CA ASN A 57 6.21 7.91 18.89
C ASN A 57 7.55 8.18 18.18
N PHE A 58 7.50 8.90 17.04
CA PHE A 58 8.67 9.24 16.25
C PHE A 58 8.91 10.74 16.31
N ASP A 59 10.16 11.14 16.47
CA ASP A 59 10.56 12.55 16.54
C ASP A 59 10.18 13.33 15.26
N PHE A 60 10.08 12.62 14.13
CA PHE A 60 9.70 13.18 12.84
C PHE A 60 8.75 12.23 12.08
N PRO A 61 7.69 12.75 11.43
CA PRO A 61 6.81 11.95 10.56
C PRO A 61 7.56 11.19 9.47
N TYR A 62 8.70 11.73 9.02
CA TYR A 62 9.59 11.09 8.07
C TYR A 62 10.13 9.75 8.59
N SER A 63 10.57 9.71 9.85
CA SER A 63 11.13 8.52 10.49
C SER A 63 10.09 7.41 10.63
N TRP A 64 8.82 7.77 10.87
CA TRP A 64 7.73 6.80 10.97
C TRP A 64 7.52 6.07 9.64
N PHE A 65 7.37 6.77 8.51
CA PHE A 65 7.13 6.08 7.24
C PHE A 65 8.36 5.28 6.81
N LEU A 66 9.57 5.78 7.06
CA LEU A 66 10.79 5.04 6.74
C LEU A 66 10.80 3.69 7.45
N ASN A 67 10.47 3.70 8.75
CA ASN A 67 10.29 2.48 9.52
C ASN A 67 9.22 1.55 8.92
N ARG A 68 8.08 2.09 8.48
CA ARG A 68 7.01 1.29 7.86
C ARG A 68 7.42 0.68 6.53
N VAL A 69 8.07 1.45 5.67
CA VAL A 69 8.55 0.98 4.36
C VAL A 69 9.61 -0.11 4.53
N THR A 70 10.56 0.09 5.43
CA THR A 70 11.64 -0.88 5.69
C THR A 70 11.10 -2.20 6.22
N ASN A 71 10.17 -2.16 7.19
CA ASN A 71 9.69 -3.36 7.90
C ASN A 71 8.49 -4.06 7.26
N SER A 72 7.89 -3.47 6.22
CA SER A 72 6.80 -4.12 5.49
C SER A 72 7.33 -5.16 4.51
N ASP A 73 6.57 -6.25 4.35
CA ASP A 73 6.74 -7.24 3.29
C ASP A 73 6.31 -6.64 1.95
N HIS A 74 5.21 -5.90 1.95
CA HIS A 74 4.66 -5.22 0.78
C HIS A 74 4.24 -3.79 1.08
N ILE A 75 4.42 -2.94 0.06
CA ILE A 75 3.90 -1.56 0.06
C ILE A 75 2.71 -1.54 -0.90
N ILE A 76 1.52 -1.33 -0.36
CA ILE A 76 0.30 -1.26 -1.15
C ILE A 76 0.11 0.19 -1.58
N PHE A 77 0.42 0.49 -2.84
CA PHE A 77 0.25 1.82 -3.40
C PHE A 77 -1.17 1.96 -3.96
N VAL A 78 -1.96 2.82 -3.33
CA VAL A 78 -3.32 3.13 -3.74
C VAL A 78 -3.27 4.20 -4.84
N ASN A 79 -3.53 3.79 -6.08
CA ASN A 79 -3.66 4.73 -7.18
C ASN A 79 -4.98 5.48 -7.06
N SER A 80 -4.86 6.80 -7.01
CA SER A 80 -5.97 7.74 -6.78
C SER A 80 -5.73 9.01 -7.62
N LEU A 81 -6.75 9.86 -7.81
CA LEU A 81 -6.59 11.08 -8.62
C LEU A 81 -5.61 12.06 -7.95
N ARG A 82 -5.63 12.13 -6.62
CA ARG A 82 -4.71 12.93 -5.80
C ARG A 82 -3.30 12.40 -5.93
N ALA A 83 -3.10 11.09 -5.82
CA ALA A 83 -1.80 10.46 -6.01
C ALA A 83 -1.24 10.80 -7.39
N GLN A 84 -2.09 10.81 -8.43
CA GLN A 84 -1.72 11.24 -9.78
C GLN A 84 -1.16 12.64 -9.81
N LYS A 85 -1.96 13.61 -9.36
CA LYS A 85 -1.64 15.03 -9.45
C LYS A 85 -0.39 15.36 -8.64
N LEU A 86 -0.21 14.72 -7.48
CA LEU A 86 0.98 14.87 -6.65
C LEU A 86 2.22 14.33 -7.37
N LEU A 87 2.14 13.14 -7.98
CA LEU A 87 3.25 12.55 -8.73
C LEU A 87 3.60 13.35 -10.00
N GLU A 88 2.60 13.76 -10.77
CA GLU A 88 2.77 14.62 -11.95
C GLU A 88 3.46 15.93 -11.56
N ALA A 89 3.00 16.58 -10.49
CA ALA A 89 3.62 17.81 -10.02
C ALA A 89 5.05 17.60 -9.48
N LEU A 90 5.34 16.44 -8.88
CA LEU A 90 6.69 16.06 -8.46
C LEU A 90 7.63 15.85 -9.66
N LEU A 91 7.15 15.18 -10.72
CA LEU A 91 7.96 14.71 -11.84
C LEU A 91 8.08 15.73 -12.99
N GLU A 92 7.01 16.45 -13.31
CA GLU A 92 6.94 17.28 -14.52
C GLU A 92 7.41 18.72 -14.27
N LEU A 93 7.39 19.21 -13.03
CA LEU A 93 7.22 20.65 -12.89
C LEU A 93 8.06 21.40 -11.85
N ASN A 94 8.92 20.79 -11.03
CA ASN A 94 9.63 21.56 -9.97
C ASN A 94 8.67 22.50 -9.18
N LEU A 95 7.35 22.22 -9.19
CA LEU A 95 6.30 23.23 -8.91
C LEU A 95 6.07 23.39 -7.42
N TYR A 96 6.64 22.48 -6.64
CA TYR A 96 6.84 22.64 -5.22
C TYR A 96 8.28 23.05 -4.99
N LYS A 97 8.65 24.27 -5.43
CA LYS A 97 9.63 25.01 -4.65
C LYS A 97 9.02 25.12 -3.25
N ALA A 98 9.72 24.58 -2.25
CA ALA A 98 9.34 24.72 -0.86
C ALA A 98 9.01 26.20 -0.59
N GLY A 99 7.73 26.52 -0.35
CA GLY A 99 7.28 27.87 -0.01
C GLY A 99 6.09 28.44 -0.81
N ASP A 100 5.86 28.08 -2.07
CA ASP A 100 4.90 28.85 -2.92
C ASP A 100 3.43 28.39 -2.83
N LYS A 101 3.18 27.13 -2.47
CA LYS A 101 1.86 26.63 -2.03
C LYS A 101 2.08 25.63 -0.91
N MET A 102 1.59 25.91 0.30
CA MET A 102 1.64 24.95 1.40
C MET A 102 0.86 23.70 1.02
N LEU A 103 1.58 22.62 0.75
CA LEU A 103 0.99 21.27 0.70
C LEU A 103 0.41 20.93 2.06
N ARG A 104 -0.63 20.10 2.08
CA ARG A 104 -1.08 19.53 3.35
C ARG A 104 0.03 18.60 3.87
N PRO A 105 0.24 18.52 5.20
CA PRO A 105 1.25 17.64 5.78
C PRO A 105 1.19 16.19 5.26
N GLU A 106 -0.01 15.67 5.01
CA GLU A 106 -0.26 14.32 4.49
C GLU A 106 0.23 14.16 3.04
N ASP A 107 0.04 15.18 2.21
CA ASP A 107 0.52 15.17 0.82
C ASP A 107 2.06 15.26 0.78
N GLU A 108 2.66 16.04 1.67
CA GLU A 108 4.11 16.12 1.81
C GLU A 108 4.70 14.77 2.28
N GLN A 109 4.05 14.12 3.25
CA GLN A 109 4.43 12.79 3.70
C GLN A 109 4.33 11.76 2.58
N PHE A 110 3.23 11.76 1.82
CA PHE A 110 3.05 10.90 0.65
C PHE A 110 4.19 11.10 -0.36
N LEU A 111 4.48 12.34 -0.74
CA LEU A 111 5.56 12.66 -1.68
C LEU A 111 6.95 12.27 -1.18
N ASN A 112 7.23 12.44 0.11
CA ASN A 112 8.50 12.02 0.70
C ASN A 112 8.67 10.49 0.67
N CYS A 113 7.58 9.75 0.90
CA CYS A 113 7.57 8.30 0.76
C CYS A 113 7.78 7.86 -0.69
N VAL A 114 7.15 8.54 -1.67
CA VAL A 114 7.39 8.28 -3.11
C VAL A 114 8.87 8.46 -3.43
N LYS A 115 9.47 9.60 -3.04
CA LYS A 115 10.87 9.91 -3.31
C LYS A 115 11.79 8.81 -2.76
N TYR A 116 11.52 8.34 -1.55
CA TYR A 116 12.28 7.26 -0.93
C TYR A 116 12.19 5.95 -1.73
N ILE A 117 10.99 5.52 -2.12
CA ILE A 117 10.76 4.31 -2.94
C ILE A 117 11.43 4.44 -4.33
N PHE A 118 11.49 5.65 -4.88
CA PHE A 118 12.23 5.90 -6.12
C PHE A 118 13.75 5.83 -5.94
N THR A 119 14.29 6.11 -4.76
CA THR A 119 15.73 6.01 -4.53
C THR A 119 16.17 4.62 -4.05
N ASP A 120 15.30 3.86 -3.39
CA ASP A 120 15.61 2.55 -2.82
C ASP A 120 15.01 1.40 -3.64
N GLY A 121 15.87 0.65 -4.34
CA GLY A 121 15.44 -0.46 -5.21
C GLY A 121 14.74 -1.59 -4.45
N LEU A 122 15.19 -1.90 -3.23
CA LEU A 122 14.59 -2.95 -2.39
C LEU A 122 13.15 -2.60 -2.01
N SER A 123 12.90 -1.35 -1.60
CA SER A 123 11.54 -0.88 -1.31
C SER A 123 10.67 -0.87 -2.57
N ARG A 124 11.24 -0.53 -3.73
CA ARG A 124 10.52 -0.54 -5.00
C ARG A 124 9.99 -1.93 -5.38
N ASP A 125 10.76 -2.98 -5.14
CA ASP A 125 10.36 -4.36 -5.46
C ASP A 125 9.23 -4.89 -4.57
N LYS A 126 8.98 -4.24 -3.42
CA LYS A 126 7.87 -4.54 -2.51
C LYS A 126 6.54 -3.92 -2.94
N VAL A 127 6.55 -3.00 -3.91
CA VAL A 127 5.37 -2.23 -4.30
C VAL A 127 4.36 -3.10 -5.04
N ILE A 128 3.12 -3.09 -4.56
CA ILE A 128 1.95 -3.61 -5.25
C ILE A 128 1.00 -2.45 -5.49
N ASN A 129 0.65 -2.21 -6.75
CA ASN A 129 -0.29 -1.17 -7.13
C ASN A 129 -1.73 -1.69 -7.02
N ILE A 130 -2.62 -0.88 -6.45
CA ILE A 130 -4.07 -1.14 -6.49
C ILE A 130 -4.82 0.10 -6.98
N TYR A 131 -6.07 -0.09 -7.40
CA TYR A 131 -7.01 0.99 -7.67
C TYR A 131 -8.45 0.52 -7.45
N PHE A 132 -9.37 1.44 -7.14
CA PHE A 132 -10.76 1.14 -6.87
C PHE A 132 -11.67 1.54 -8.04
N GLY A 133 -12.53 0.62 -8.50
CA GLY A 133 -13.50 0.91 -9.57
C GLY A 133 -12.87 1.24 -10.93
N ASN A 134 -13.55 2.05 -11.75
CA ASN A 134 -13.15 2.37 -13.14
C ASN A 134 -12.08 3.47 -13.24
N THR A 135 -11.30 3.75 -12.19
CA THR A 135 -10.10 4.61 -12.27
C THR A 135 -9.00 3.89 -13.04
N HIS A 136 -9.27 3.59 -14.31
CA HIS A 136 -8.36 2.98 -15.26
C HIS A 136 -7.51 4.06 -15.94
N THR A 137 -7.14 5.11 -15.20
CA THR A 137 -6.04 5.96 -15.66
C THR A 137 -4.81 5.07 -15.57
N GLN A 138 -4.25 4.71 -16.73
CA GLN A 138 -3.01 3.97 -16.83
C GLN A 138 -1.91 4.81 -16.16
N PHE A 139 -1.65 4.56 -14.89
CA PHE A 139 -0.65 5.30 -14.13
C PHE A 139 0.74 4.91 -14.60
N LYS A 140 1.44 5.88 -15.20
CA LYS A 140 2.78 5.69 -15.81
C LYS A 140 3.93 5.82 -14.80
N TYR A 141 3.65 6.29 -13.58
CA TYR A 141 4.67 6.92 -12.74
C TYR A 141 5.28 5.98 -11.69
N LEU A 142 4.49 5.19 -10.97
CA LEU A 142 5.01 4.13 -10.10
C LEU A 142 4.88 2.78 -10.82
N LYS A 143 5.84 2.46 -11.69
CA LYS A 143 5.84 1.17 -12.40
C LYS A 143 6.07 0.03 -11.42
N SER A 144 5.01 -0.69 -11.07
CA SER A 144 5.07 -2.01 -10.45
C SER A 144 4.62 -3.07 -11.45
N PRO A 145 5.28 -4.24 -11.52
CA PRO A 145 4.79 -5.37 -12.31
C PRO A 145 3.47 -5.95 -11.77
N PHE A 146 3.05 -5.58 -10.55
CA PHE A 146 1.81 -6.07 -9.93
C PHE A 146 0.83 -4.93 -9.76
N THR A 147 -0.26 -4.95 -10.53
CA THR A 147 -1.35 -3.98 -10.47
C THR A 147 -2.69 -4.71 -10.42
N PHE A 148 -3.53 -4.37 -9.43
CA PHE A 148 -4.82 -5.04 -9.20
C PHE A 148 -5.97 -4.04 -9.09
N GLN A 149 -7.14 -4.39 -9.64
CA GLN A 149 -8.36 -3.63 -9.46
C GLN A 149 -9.14 -4.20 -8.28
N ILE A 150 -9.43 -3.42 -7.25
CA ILE A 150 -10.23 -3.87 -6.10
C ILE A 150 -11.68 -3.39 -6.29
N PRO A 151 -12.69 -4.26 -6.08
CA PRO A 151 -12.61 -5.65 -5.57
C PRO A 151 -12.41 -6.75 -6.64
N ASN A 152 -12.44 -6.41 -7.93
CA ASN A 152 -12.49 -7.40 -9.02
C ASN A 152 -11.34 -8.43 -9.02
N SER A 153 -10.14 -8.03 -8.61
CA SER A 153 -8.92 -8.84 -8.56
C SER A 153 -8.47 -9.11 -7.12
N LEU A 154 -9.38 -9.04 -6.15
CA LEU A 154 -9.08 -9.29 -4.74
C LEU A 154 -8.43 -10.67 -4.51
N PRO A 155 -8.88 -11.78 -5.12
CA PRO A 155 -8.22 -13.07 -4.95
C PRO A 155 -6.77 -13.07 -5.43
N GLU A 156 -6.49 -12.54 -6.62
CA GLU A 156 -5.13 -12.47 -7.19
C GLU A 156 -4.22 -11.56 -6.36
N PHE A 157 -4.78 -10.47 -5.84
CA PHE A 157 -4.09 -9.57 -4.92
C PHE A 157 -3.66 -10.29 -3.63
N LEU A 158 -4.56 -11.07 -3.01
CA LEU A 158 -4.25 -11.81 -1.79
C LEU A 158 -3.22 -12.92 -2.02
N LEU A 159 -3.30 -13.63 -3.15
CA LEU A 159 -2.26 -14.58 -3.53
C LEU A 159 -0.90 -13.90 -3.65
N LYS A 160 -0.87 -12.71 -4.25
CA LYS A 160 0.38 -11.96 -4.40
C LYS A 160 0.96 -11.55 -3.05
N ILE A 161 0.13 -11.06 -2.11
CA ILE A 161 0.55 -10.71 -0.75
C ILE A 161 1.19 -11.90 -0.04
N HIS A 162 0.60 -13.09 -0.19
CA HIS A 162 1.05 -14.28 0.51
C HIS A 162 2.09 -15.10 -0.25
N ALA A 163 2.54 -14.62 -1.41
CA ALA A 163 3.40 -15.35 -2.33
C ALA A 163 2.86 -16.76 -2.68
N LEU A 164 1.55 -16.88 -2.78
CA LEU A 164 0.83 -18.11 -3.11
C LEU A 164 0.57 -18.19 -4.61
N THR A 165 0.43 -19.41 -5.11
CA THR A 165 0.05 -19.71 -6.48
C THR A 165 -1.43 -20.08 -6.57
N ASN A 166 -1.99 -20.07 -7.79
CA ASN A 166 -3.37 -20.54 -8.01
C ASN A 166 -3.59 -22.01 -7.58
N LYS A 167 -2.52 -22.81 -7.49
CA LYS A 167 -2.59 -24.20 -7.02
C LYS A 167 -2.79 -24.28 -5.51
N ASP A 168 -2.43 -23.23 -4.77
CA ASP A 168 -2.57 -23.17 -3.32
C ASP A 168 -3.98 -22.75 -2.88
N LYS A 169 -4.83 -22.28 -3.82
CA LYS A 169 -6.24 -21.95 -3.55
C LYS A 169 -7.01 -23.12 -2.92
N THR A 170 -6.68 -24.36 -3.26
CA THR A 170 -7.38 -25.55 -2.75
C THR A 170 -6.96 -25.94 -1.33
N LEU A 171 -5.86 -25.39 -0.81
CA LEU A 171 -5.33 -25.72 0.52
C LEU A 171 -5.93 -24.86 1.64
N TYR A 172 -6.53 -23.71 1.30
CA TYR A 172 -7.03 -22.71 2.26
C TYR A 172 -8.52 -22.36 2.03
N ASN A 173 -9.25 -23.22 1.33
CA ASN A 173 -10.72 -23.13 1.17
C ASN A 173 -11.45 -23.78 2.34
#